data_AF-A0ABD3N9N3-F1
#
_entry.id   AF-A0ABD3N9N3-F1
#
_cell.length_a   1.000
_cell.length_b   1.000
_cell.length_c   1.000
_cell.angle_alpha   90.00
_cell.angle_beta   90.00
_cell.angle_gamma   90.00
#
_symmetry.space_group_name_H-M   'P 1'
#
loop_
_entity.id
_entity.type
_entity.pdbx_description
1 polymer ?
#
loop_
_entity_poly.entity_id
_entity_poly.type
_entity_poly.pdbx_seq_one_letter_code
_entity_poly.pdbx_strand_id
1 'polypeptide(L)'
;MTRTSQAAQAARRWCKQSEIVAIKAVTLAVAQHFKRPGKGGRKVGSSHKKRTRHTVHEVYLGLGNVYFCRVYRMDYSAFLHLHSILKEGMEAAKTNSTSYKRKGGRKGGKYQLPPIPNGAVPTTVRLACAIRYASRGSPYDLMSLHGVSHTLIFDSIWQVTEALNTCKQFHMLYPSCHRKQEEIAHGFAAVSNVLFLNCDGAIDGVVIWTNKPTENDSFVAGLQDGKFHCGRKKKYGLNCQVVSDARGRILDNSIISGAATSDVLAFEASNLFGRLEDGILKPGLTLFGDNGRIPQHKVHGISLSKCEWHKRRI
;
A
#
# COMPACT_ATOMS: atom_id res chain seq x y z
N MET A 1 -1.03 -13.28 -39.54
CA MET A 1 -1.74 -13.65 -38.28
C MET A 1 -0.84 -13.67 -37.02
N THR A 2 0.30 -12.95 -36.97
CA THR A 2 1.32 -13.24 -35.91
C THR A 2 2.06 -12.04 -35.29
N ARG A 3 1.61 -10.77 -35.48
CA ARG A 3 2.23 -9.61 -34.79
C ARG A 3 1.41 -9.05 -33.62
N THR A 4 0.09 -9.13 -33.67
CA THR A 4 -0.81 -8.66 -32.60
C THR A 4 -0.81 -9.55 -31.36
N SER A 5 -0.56 -10.86 -31.51
CA SER A 5 -0.50 -11.80 -30.37
C SER A 5 0.78 -11.68 -29.54
N GLN A 6 1.92 -11.33 -30.16
CA GLN A 6 3.18 -11.12 -29.46
C GLN A 6 3.21 -9.78 -28.70
N ALA A 7 2.62 -8.72 -29.25
CA ALA A 7 2.48 -7.44 -28.55
C ALA A 7 1.54 -7.55 -27.34
N ALA A 8 0.42 -8.28 -27.47
CA ALA A 8 -0.49 -8.54 -26.35
C ALA A 8 0.14 -9.45 -25.27
N GLN A 9 0.98 -10.42 -25.64
CA GLN A 9 1.74 -11.23 -24.67
C GLN A 9 2.88 -10.44 -24.00
N ALA A 10 3.54 -9.54 -24.73
CA ALA A 10 4.56 -8.64 -24.19
C ALA A 10 3.95 -7.61 -23.22
N ALA A 11 2.80 -7.03 -23.55
CA ALA A 11 2.04 -6.14 -22.68
C ALA A 11 1.54 -6.84 -21.41
N ARG A 12 1.06 -8.09 -21.52
CA ARG A 12 0.69 -8.92 -20.34
C ARG A 12 1.88 -9.30 -19.47
N ARG A 13 3.06 -9.54 -20.07
CA ARG A 13 4.32 -9.78 -19.32
C ARG A 13 4.80 -8.50 -18.64
N TRP A 14 4.74 -7.35 -19.32
CA TRP A 14 5.08 -6.04 -18.75
C TRP A 14 4.14 -5.64 -17.62
N CYS A 15 2.83 -5.87 -17.77
CA CYS A 15 1.80 -5.61 -16.76
C CYS A 15 2.01 -6.44 -15.48
N LYS A 16 2.33 -7.74 -15.61
CA LYS A 16 2.67 -8.57 -14.45
C LYS A 16 4.02 -8.18 -13.84
N GLN A 17 4.99 -7.79 -14.66
CA GLN A 17 6.29 -7.34 -14.17
C GLN A 17 6.17 -5.99 -13.45
N SER A 18 5.32 -5.06 -13.91
CA SER A 18 5.15 -3.72 -13.33
C SER A 18 4.36 -3.72 -12.02
N GLU A 19 3.32 -4.57 -11.87
CA GLU A 19 2.67 -4.81 -10.56
C GLU A 19 3.64 -5.42 -9.55
N ILE A 20 4.46 -6.38 -9.98
CA ILE A 20 5.50 -6.99 -9.14
C ILE A 20 6.59 -5.96 -8.78
N VAL A 21 6.94 -5.04 -9.69
CA VAL A 21 7.92 -3.98 -9.44
C VAL A 21 7.38 -2.90 -8.50
N ALA A 22 6.12 -2.50 -8.61
CA ALA A 22 5.49 -1.54 -7.68
C ALA A 22 5.39 -2.12 -6.26
N ILE A 23 4.95 -3.37 -6.14
CA ILE A 23 4.93 -4.10 -4.86
C ILE A 23 6.36 -4.20 -4.31
N LYS A 24 7.35 -4.58 -5.13
CA LYS A 24 8.76 -4.68 -4.70
C LYS A 24 9.39 -3.33 -4.35
N ALA A 25 9.06 -2.24 -5.05
CA ALA A 25 9.60 -0.91 -4.79
C ALA A 25 9.04 -0.32 -3.49
N VAL A 26 7.74 -0.52 -3.21
CA VAL A 26 7.15 -0.21 -1.89
C VAL A 26 7.74 -1.11 -0.80
N THR A 27 7.98 -2.39 -1.10
CA THR A 27 8.66 -3.34 -0.19
C THR A 27 10.08 -2.89 0.15
N LEU A 28 10.85 -2.44 -0.84
CA LEU A 28 12.21 -1.95 -0.70
C LEU A 28 12.27 -0.60 0.03
N ALA A 29 11.38 0.33 -0.31
CA ALA A 29 11.21 1.61 0.38
C ALA A 29 10.95 1.43 1.88
N VAL A 30 10.10 0.46 2.24
CA VAL A 30 9.83 0.10 3.64
C VAL A 30 11.02 -0.64 4.27
N ALA A 31 11.68 -1.54 3.54
CA ALA A 31 12.86 -2.27 4.03
C ALA A 31 14.07 -1.36 4.30
N GLN A 32 14.29 -0.34 3.47
CA GLN A 32 15.36 0.67 3.63
C GLN A 32 15.12 1.61 4.80
N HIS A 33 13.88 1.78 5.26
CA HIS A 33 13.59 2.52 6.48
C HIS A 33 14.17 1.83 7.74
N PHE A 34 14.62 0.57 7.61
CA PHE A 34 15.10 -0.24 8.72
C PHE A 34 16.45 -0.95 8.47
N LYS A 35 17.39 -0.32 7.74
CA LYS A 35 18.80 -0.73 7.84
C LYS A 35 19.31 -0.45 9.25
N ARG A 36 19.54 -1.54 10.00
CA ARG A 36 20.04 -1.52 11.39
C ARG A 36 21.45 -0.93 11.42
N PRO A 37 21.74 0.10 12.23
CA PRO A 37 23.10 0.27 12.73
C PRO A 37 23.46 -0.95 13.59
N GLY A 38 24.67 -1.49 13.42
CA GLY A 38 25.17 -2.60 14.22
C GLY A 38 25.06 -2.27 15.71
N LYS A 39 24.27 -3.06 16.46
CA LYS A 39 24.13 -2.86 17.90
C LYS A 39 25.21 -3.65 18.63
N GLY A 40 26.06 -2.95 19.37
CA GLY A 40 26.90 -3.54 20.41
C GLY A 40 26.04 -4.34 21.39
N GLY A 41 26.60 -5.46 21.89
CA GLY A 41 25.91 -6.38 22.79
C GLY A 41 25.38 -5.70 24.06
N ARG A 42 24.35 -6.29 24.65
CA ARG A 42 23.74 -5.85 25.92
C ARG A 42 24.78 -5.89 27.04
N LYS A 43 24.83 -4.86 27.88
CA LYS A 43 25.59 -4.91 29.14
C LYS A 43 25.08 -6.09 29.99
N VAL A 44 26.01 -6.89 30.51
CA VAL A 44 25.74 -8.02 31.41
C VAL A 44 24.96 -7.50 32.63
N GLY A 45 23.85 -8.17 32.99
CA GLY A 45 23.07 -7.86 34.20
C GLY A 45 21.66 -7.27 33.99
N SER A 46 21.20 -6.96 32.77
CA SER A 46 19.83 -6.45 32.58
C SER A 46 18.78 -7.57 32.72
N SER A 47 17.92 -7.51 33.74
CA SER A 47 16.81 -8.45 33.92
C SER A 47 15.81 -8.35 32.77
N HIS A 48 15.37 -9.48 32.22
CA HIS A 48 14.33 -9.49 31.20
C HIS A 48 12.99 -9.12 31.84
N LYS A 49 12.41 -7.96 31.49
CA LYS A 49 11.01 -7.66 31.86
C LYS A 49 10.11 -8.74 31.25
N LYS A 50 9.43 -9.52 32.10
CA LYS A 50 8.38 -10.45 31.66
C LYS A 50 7.26 -9.61 31.04
N ARG A 51 6.84 -9.95 29.83
CA ARG A 51 5.69 -9.34 29.16
C ARG A 51 4.48 -10.22 29.43
N THR A 52 3.30 -9.65 29.64
CA THR A 52 2.04 -10.39 29.67
C THR A 52 1.32 -10.12 28.35
N ARG A 53 0.82 -11.17 27.70
CA ARG A 53 0.09 -11.01 26.44
C ARG A 53 -1.34 -10.62 26.73
N HIS A 54 -1.81 -9.59 26.04
CA HIS A 54 -3.21 -9.19 26.04
C HIS A 54 -3.83 -9.52 24.69
N THR A 55 -5.05 -10.05 24.73
CA THR A 55 -5.89 -10.26 23.56
C THR A 55 -6.48 -8.93 23.09
N VAL A 56 -6.88 -8.86 21.83
CA VAL A 56 -7.56 -7.67 21.30
C VAL A 56 -8.90 -7.43 22.02
N HIS A 57 -9.56 -8.50 22.50
CA HIS A 57 -10.80 -8.38 23.25
C HIS A 57 -10.58 -7.71 24.62
N GLU A 58 -9.54 -8.10 25.37
CA GLU A 58 -9.19 -7.44 26.63
C GLU A 58 -8.84 -5.96 26.42
N VAL A 59 -8.09 -5.66 25.35
CA VAL A 59 -7.79 -4.26 24.97
C VAL A 59 -9.07 -3.50 24.62
N TYR A 60 -10.01 -4.13 23.91
CA TYR A 60 -11.31 -3.53 23.61
C TYR A 60 -12.13 -3.26 24.87
N LEU A 61 -12.19 -4.20 25.82
CA LEU A 61 -12.87 -4.01 27.10
C LEU A 61 -12.27 -2.85 27.90
N GLY A 62 -10.94 -2.71 27.87
CA GLY A 62 -10.24 -1.61 28.55
C GLY A 62 -10.41 -0.23 27.90
N LEU A 63 -10.53 -0.18 26.56
CA LEU A 63 -10.72 1.08 25.82
C LEU A 63 -12.19 1.48 25.70
N GLY A 64 -13.09 0.52 25.59
CA GLY A 64 -14.46 0.72 25.15
C GLY A 64 -14.56 1.09 23.66
N ASN A 65 -15.80 1.19 23.17
CA ASN A 65 -16.09 1.36 21.74
C ASN A 65 -15.47 2.66 21.18
N VAL A 66 -15.72 3.80 21.83
CA VAL A 66 -15.30 5.12 21.33
C VAL A 66 -13.79 5.21 21.15
N TYR A 67 -13.01 4.79 22.15
CA TYR A 67 -11.56 4.86 22.07
C TYR A 67 -10.99 3.80 21.14
N PHE A 68 -11.59 2.60 21.07
CA PHE A 68 -11.20 1.60 20.08
C PHE A 68 -11.33 2.16 18.66
N CYS A 69 -12.47 2.77 18.31
CA CYS A 69 -12.68 3.39 17.00
C CYS A 69 -11.67 4.50 16.70
N ARG A 70 -11.33 5.31 17.70
CA ARG A 70 -10.33 6.39 17.53
C ARG A 70 -8.93 5.84 17.27
N VAL A 71 -8.50 4.82 17.99
CA VAL A 71 -7.11 4.32 17.91
C VAL A 71 -6.90 3.31 16.78
N TYR A 72 -7.93 2.53 16.44
CA TYR A 72 -7.89 1.54 15.35
C TYR A 72 -8.54 2.01 14.05
N ARG A 73 -9.21 3.18 14.05
CA ARG A 73 -9.91 3.77 12.89
C ARG A 73 -11.03 2.88 12.34
N MET A 74 -11.57 1.99 13.17
CA MET A 74 -12.70 1.11 12.86
C MET A 74 -13.38 0.61 14.12
N ASP A 75 -14.64 0.22 14.00
CA ASP A 75 -15.39 -0.43 15.08
C ASP A 75 -14.86 -1.83 15.36
N TYR A 76 -15.12 -2.34 16.57
CA TYR A 76 -14.66 -3.67 16.96
C TYR A 76 -15.31 -4.80 16.13
N SER A 77 -16.58 -4.66 15.77
CA SER A 77 -17.26 -5.61 14.86
C SER A 77 -16.63 -5.62 13.47
N ALA A 78 -16.31 -4.43 12.92
CA ALA A 78 -15.62 -4.29 11.65
C ALA A 78 -14.20 -4.89 11.71
N PHE A 79 -13.50 -4.73 12.83
CA PHE A 79 -12.21 -5.37 13.07
C PHE A 79 -12.30 -6.90 13.03
N LEU A 80 -13.29 -7.49 13.72
CA LEU A 80 -13.50 -8.94 13.71
C LEU A 80 -13.89 -9.45 12.32
N HIS A 81 -14.71 -8.69 11.59
CA HIS A 81 -15.05 -9.02 10.21
C HIS A 81 -13.82 -9.01 9.29
N LEU A 82 -12.99 -7.96 9.37
CA LEU A 82 -11.74 -7.87 8.63
C LEU A 82 -10.80 -9.03 8.97
N HIS A 83 -10.70 -9.38 10.26
CA HIS A 83 -9.91 -10.55 10.69
C HIS A 83 -10.43 -11.84 10.07
N SER A 84 -11.76 -12.04 10.02
CA SER A 84 -12.36 -13.25 9.42
C SER A 84 -12.00 -13.42 7.95
N ILE A 85 -11.90 -12.32 7.20
CA ILE A 85 -11.52 -12.32 5.78
C ILE A 85 -10.01 -12.62 5.62
N LEU A 86 -9.16 -12.03 6.47
CA LEU A 86 -7.71 -12.09 6.30
C LEU A 86 -7.02 -13.27 7.00
N LYS A 87 -7.70 -13.95 7.93
CA LYS A 87 -7.11 -14.96 8.82
C LYS A 87 -6.30 -16.01 8.05
N GLU A 88 -6.85 -16.57 6.99
CA GLU A 88 -6.19 -17.63 6.21
C GLU A 88 -4.94 -17.10 5.49
N GLY A 89 -5.04 -15.93 4.85
CA GLY A 89 -3.91 -15.28 4.19
C GLY A 89 -2.78 -14.93 5.17
N MET A 90 -3.13 -14.51 6.39
CA MET A 90 -2.15 -14.20 7.43
C MET A 90 -1.39 -15.45 7.93
N GLU A 91 -2.07 -16.59 8.09
CA GLU A 91 -1.40 -17.85 8.47
C GLU A 91 -0.49 -18.37 7.33
N ALA A 92 -0.91 -18.20 6.07
CA ALA A 92 -0.07 -18.52 4.92
C ALA A 92 1.19 -17.65 4.88
N ALA A 93 1.06 -16.32 5.01
CA ALA A 93 2.18 -15.37 5.02
C ALA A 93 3.17 -15.64 6.16
N LYS A 94 2.65 -16.03 7.33
CA LYS A 94 3.46 -16.40 8.49
C LYS A 94 4.33 -17.63 8.23
N THR A 95 3.79 -18.64 7.54
CA THR A 95 4.52 -19.85 7.16
C THR A 95 5.66 -19.54 6.19
N ASN A 96 5.42 -18.64 5.23
CA ASN A 96 6.43 -18.18 4.27
C ASN A 96 7.54 -17.33 4.92
N SER A 97 7.18 -16.53 5.93
CA SER A 97 8.10 -15.61 6.62
C SER A 97 9.06 -16.31 7.58
N THR A 98 8.75 -17.53 8.04
CA THR A 98 9.64 -18.30 8.93
C THR A 98 10.80 -18.93 8.16
N SER A 99 11.75 -18.10 7.71
CA SER A 99 13.00 -18.54 7.08
C SER A 99 14.06 -19.02 8.08
N TYR A 100 13.71 -19.17 9.36
CA TYR A 100 14.62 -19.74 10.35
C TYR A 100 14.90 -21.21 10.00
N LYS A 101 15.94 -21.41 9.19
CA LYS A 101 16.60 -22.71 9.07
C LYS A 101 17.12 -23.04 10.45
N ARG A 102 16.58 -24.10 11.06
CA ARG A 102 17.17 -24.70 12.26
C ARG A 102 18.65 -24.89 11.98
N LYS A 103 19.51 -24.08 12.61
CA LYS A 103 20.93 -24.39 12.66
C LYS A 103 21.01 -25.65 13.50
N GLY A 104 21.19 -26.80 12.84
CA GLY A 104 21.29 -28.08 13.51
C GLY A 104 22.28 -27.97 14.67
N GLY A 105 21.82 -28.32 15.87
CA GLY A 105 22.77 -28.63 16.94
C GLY A 105 23.73 -29.71 16.46
N ARG A 106 24.91 -29.81 17.09
CA ARG A 106 25.88 -30.90 16.85
C ARG A 106 25.11 -32.22 16.67
N LYS A 107 25.42 -32.97 15.59
CA LYS A 107 24.74 -34.23 15.23
C LYS A 107 24.48 -35.08 16.49
N GLY A 108 23.21 -35.35 16.80
CA GLY A 108 22.80 -36.21 17.93
C GLY A 108 22.03 -35.51 19.07
N GLY A 109 21.87 -34.18 19.07
CA GLY A 109 21.13 -33.49 20.13
C GLY A 109 19.61 -33.57 20.00
N LYS A 110 18.91 -34.12 21.02
CA LYS A 110 17.46 -33.99 21.25
C LYS A 110 17.07 -32.54 21.64
N TYR A 111 17.51 -31.56 20.87
CA TYR A 111 17.19 -30.15 21.17
C TYR A 111 15.71 -29.88 20.84
N GLN A 112 14.89 -29.79 21.88
CA GLN A 112 13.56 -29.20 21.79
C GLN A 112 13.70 -27.69 21.87
N LEU A 113 12.96 -26.96 21.03
CA LEU A 113 12.91 -25.51 21.12
C LEU A 113 12.39 -25.15 22.52
N PRO A 114 12.98 -24.15 23.21
CA PRO A 114 12.39 -23.67 24.45
C PRO A 114 10.94 -23.24 24.17
N PRO A 115 10.01 -23.51 25.10
CA PRO A 115 8.63 -23.07 24.94
C PRO A 115 8.63 -21.56 24.67
N ILE A 116 7.88 -21.14 23.64
CA ILE A 116 7.79 -19.72 23.29
C ILE A 116 7.22 -19.01 24.52
N PRO A 117 7.96 -18.09 25.17
CA PRO A 117 7.44 -17.37 26.31
C PRO A 117 6.14 -16.66 25.90
N ASN A 118 5.07 -16.91 26.66
CA ASN A 118 3.69 -16.45 26.39
C ASN A 118 2.97 -17.09 25.20
N GLY A 119 3.47 -18.20 24.63
CA GLY A 119 2.81 -18.94 23.55
C GLY A 119 2.84 -18.25 22.18
N ALA A 120 2.15 -18.81 21.19
CA ALA A 120 2.07 -18.25 19.83
C ALA A 120 1.20 -16.98 19.77
N VAL A 121 1.67 -15.92 19.10
CA VAL A 121 0.89 -14.67 18.97
C VAL A 121 -0.29 -14.90 18.02
N PRO A 122 -1.54 -14.68 18.49
CA PRO A 122 -2.74 -14.83 17.65
C PRO A 122 -2.75 -13.88 16.45
N THR A 123 -3.36 -14.29 15.34
CA THR A 123 -3.51 -13.44 14.14
C THR A 123 -4.34 -12.18 14.40
N THR A 124 -5.27 -12.22 15.35
CA THR A 124 -6.01 -11.03 15.81
C THR A 124 -5.07 -9.97 16.37
N VAL A 125 -4.11 -10.36 17.23
CA VAL A 125 -3.11 -9.44 17.79
C VAL A 125 -2.18 -8.90 16.70
N ARG A 126 -1.79 -9.74 15.74
CA ARG A 126 -0.98 -9.31 14.58
C ARG A 126 -1.71 -8.26 13.74
N LEU A 127 -2.99 -8.49 13.44
CA LEU A 127 -3.83 -7.54 12.71
C LEU A 127 -3.98 -6.23 13.49
N ALA A 128 -4.22 -6.31 14.81
CA ALA A 128 -4.32 -5.14 15.67
C ALA A 128 -3.02 -4.32 15.66
N CYS A 129 -1.85 -4.96 15.76
CA CYS A 129 -0.56 -4.28 15.65
C CYS A 129 -0.40 -3.54 14.31
N ALA A 130 -0.76 -4.20 13.20
CA ALA A 130 -0.64 -3.60 11.87
C ALA A 130 -1.56 -2.38 11.69
N ILE A 131 -2.84 -2.51 12.04
CA ILE A 131 -3.83 -1.42 11.94
C ILE A 131 -3.45 -0.26 12.83
N ARG A 132 -3.05 -0.53 14.07
CA ARG A 132 -2.70 0.54 15.02
C ARG A 132 -1.43 1.26 14.59
N TYR A 133 -0.45 0.55 14.02
CA TYR A 133 0.73 1.17 13.41
C TYR A 133 0.37 2.05 12.21
N ALA A 134 -0.47 1.56 11.28
CA ALA A 134 -0.99 2.35 10.15
C ALA A 134 -1.78 3.58 10.63
N SER A 135 -2.45 3.46 11.78
CA SER A 135 -3.13 4.55 12.49
C SER A 135 -2.17 5.43 13.31
N ARG A 136 -0.88 5.44 12.96
CA ARG A 136 0.21 6.23 13.58
C ARG A 136 0.55 5.85 15.02
N GLY A 137 0.28 4.61 15.42
CA GLY A 137 0.66 4.09 16.73
C GLY A 137 2.16 3.82 16.84
N SER A 138 2.76 4.16 17.99
CA SER A 138 4.16 3.86 18.25
C SER A 138 4.36 2.35 18.46
N PRO A 139 5.40 1.74 17.87
CA PRO A 139 5.76 0.34 18.17
C PRO A 139 5.99 0.09 19.66
N TYR A 140 6.50 1.07 20.40
CA TYR A 140 6.74 0.91 21.84
C TYR A 140 5.45 0.85 22.66
N ASP A 141 4.42 1.60 22.24
CA ASP A 141 3.08 1.53 22.85
C ASP A 141 2.46 0.16 22.58
N LEU A 142 2.60 -0.34 21.35
CA LEU A 142 2.11 -1.65 20.94
C LEU A 142 2.77 -2.80 21.68
N MET A 143 4.08 -2.71 21.93
CA MET A 143 4.81 -3.70 22.73
C MET A 143 4.22 -3.81 24.14
N SER A 144 3.88 -2.67 24.73
CA SER A 144 3.32 -2.60 26.09
C SER A 144 1.87 -3.04 26.11
N LEU A 145 1.08 -2.60 25.13
CA LEU A 145 -0.35 -2.88 25.01
C LEU A 145 -0.66 -4.35 24.74
N HIS A 146 0.05 -4.99 23.80
CA HIS A 146 -0.21 -6.37 23.39
C HIS A 146 0.77 -7.39 23.96
N GLY A 147 1.78 -6.94 24.72
CA GLY A 147 2.81 -7.81 25.29
C GLY A 147 3.71 -8.48 24.24
N VAL A 148 3.90 -7.83 23.09
CA VAL A 148 4.67 -8.37 21.95
C VAL A 148 6.08 -7.77 21.86
N SER A 149 6.96 -8.41 21.09
CA SER A 149 8.29 -7.87 20.83
C SER A 149 8.24 -6.79 19.74
N HIS A 150 9.21 -5.87 19.76
CA HIS A 150 9.36 -4.84 18.73
C HIS A 150 9.40 -5.44 17.32
N THR A 151 10.21 -6.50 17.13
CA THR A 151 10.35 -7.17 15.83
C THR A 151 9.04 -7.77 15.35
N LEU A 152 8.26 -8.39 16.24
CA LEU A 152 7.01 -9.04 15.87
C LEU A 152 5.97 -8.05 15.33
N ILE A 153 6.00 -6.79 15.76
CA ILE A 153 5.10 -5.75 15.23
C ILE A 153 5.38 -5.55 13.74
N PHE A 154 6.64 -5.42 13.33
CA PHE A 154 7.01 -5.27 11.92
C PHE A 154 6.74 -6.53 11.10
N ASP A 155 6.99 -7.71 11.66
CA ASP A 155 6.60 -8.97 11.02
C ASP A 155 5.07 -9.04 10.82
N SER A 156 4.30 -8.52 11.78
CA SER A 156 2.84 -8.47 11.69
C SER A 156 2.36 -7.52 10.61
N ILE A 157 2.98 -6.34 10.48
CA ILE A 157 2.69 -5.38 9.41
C ILE A 157 2.93 -6.06 8.06
N TRP A 158 4.07 -6.73 7.89
CA TRP A 158 4.41 -7.41 6.65
C TRP A 158 3.39 -8.50 6.27
N GLN A 159 3.07 -9.37 7.23
CA GLN A 159 2.12 -10.48 7.01
C GLN A 159 0.71 -9.99 6.69
N VAL A 160 0.25 -8.92 7.34
CA VAL A 160 -1.07 -8.33 7.06
C VAL A 160 -1.09 -7.69 5.67
N THR A 161 -0.03 -6.98 5.29
CA THR A 161 0.09 -6.40 3.94
C THR A 161 0.12 -7.48 2.85
N GLU A 162 0.85 -8.57 3.05
CA GLU A 162 0.89 -9.71 2.12
C GLU A 162 -0.49 -10.38 1.99
N ALA A 163 -1.20 -10.57 3.12
CA ALA A 163 -2.55 -11.11 3.12
C ALA A 163 -3.55 -10.19 2.39
N LEU A 164 -3.47 -8.87 2.61
CA LEU A 164 -4.30 -7.88 1.91
C LEU A 164 -4.07 -7.91 0.40
N ASN A 165 -2.81 -7.89 -0.05
CA ASN A 165 -2.47 -7.86 -1.47
C ASN A 165 -2.90 -9.15 -2.21
N THR A 166 -2.92 -10.27 -1.49
CA THR A 166 -3.34 -11.57 -2.04
C THR A 166 -4.88 -11.71 -2.08
N CYS A 167 -5.59 -10.97 -1.23
CA CYS A 167 -7.04 -11.03 -1.12
C CYS A 167 -7.71 -10.15 -2.18
N LYS A 168 -8.35 -10.79 -3.18
CA LYS A 168 -9.03 -10.11 -4.30
C LYS A 168 -10.10 -9.10 -3.87
N GLN A 169 -10.72 -9.30 -2.70
CA GLN A 169 -11.75 -8.40 -2.18
C GLN A 169 -11.20 -6.99 -1.89
N PHE A 170 -9.91 -6.86 -1.61
CA PHE A 170 -9.26 -5.57 -1.31
C PHE A 170 -8.49 -5.00 -2.49
N HIS A 171 -8.64 -5.56 -3.69
CA HIS A 171 -8.02 -5.02 -4.89
C HIS A 171 -8.66 -3.67 -5.24
N MET A 172 -7.83 -2.62 -5.24
CA MET A 172 -8.21 -1.27 -5.66
C MET A 172 -8.10 -1.19 -7.18
N LEU A 173 -9.15 -1.64 -7.86
CA LEU A 173 -9.23 -1.64 -9.32
C LEU A 173 -10.34 -0.70 -9.78
N TYR A 174 -10.00 0.19 -10.69
CA TYR A 174 -10.98 1.07 -11.30
C TYR A 174 -12.12 0.26 -11.94
N PRO A 175 -13.40 0.62 -11.74
CA PRO A 175 -14.52 -0.17 -12.21
C PRO A 175 -14.55 -0.25 -13.74
N SER A 176 -14.75 -1.46 -14.28
CA SER A 176 -15.04 -1.68 -15.70
C SER A 176 -16.53 -1.61 -16.04
N CYS A 177 -17.40 -1.52 -15.02
CA CYS A 177 -18.85 -1.49 -15.19
C CYS A 177 -19.33 -0.05 -15.33
N HIS A 178 -19.92 0.29 -16.48
CA HIS A 178 -20.46 1.63 -16.75
C HIS A 178 -21.49 2.10 -15.71
N ARG A 179 -22.31 1.18 -15.15
CA ARG A 179 -23.26 1.54 -14.09
C ARG A 179 -22.55 2.05 -12.83
N LYS A 180 -21.46 1.38 -12.43
CA LYS A 180 -20.66 1.83 -11.27
C LYS A 180 -19.98 3.17 -11.53
N GLN A 181 -19.57 3.39 -12.78
CA GLN A 181 -18.99 4.66 -13.21
C GLN A 181 -20.02 5.81 -13.15
N GLU A 182 -21.25 5.57 -13.60
CA GLU A 182 -22.35 6.52 -13.43
C GLU A 182 -22.65 6.81 -11.95
N GLU A 183 -22.65 5.79 -11.09
CA GLU A 183 -22.83 5.95 -9.63
C GLU A 183 -21.74 6.87 -9.03
N ILE A 184 -20.49 6.74 -9.49
CA ILE A 184 -19.38 7.61 -9.06
C ILE A 184 -19.62 9.04 -9.55
N ALA A 185 -20.00 9.22 -10.81
CA ALA A 185 -20.31 10.54 -11.38
C ALA A 185 -21.47 11.25 -10.68
N HIS A 186 -22.53 10.52 -10.34
CA HIS A 186 -23.61 11.03 -9.51
C HIS A 186 -23.11 11.45 -8.11
N GLY A 187 -22.17 10.69 -7.54
CA GLY A 187 -21.51 11.05 -6.28
C GLY A 187 -20.81 12.40 -6.35
N PHE A 188 -20.06 12.67 -7.42
CA PHE A 188 -19.41 13.97 -7.62
C PHE A 188 -20.41 15.09 -7.87
N ALA A 189 -21.43 14.85 -8.71
CA ALA A 189 -22.49 15.83 -8.97
C ALA A 189 -23.17 16.26 -7.66
N ALA A 190 -23.52 15.30 -6.79
CA ALA A 190 -24.24 15.53 -5.54
C ALA A 190 -23.45 16.38 -4.52
N VAL A 191 -22.11 16.30 -4.51
CA VAL A 191 -21.27 17.09 -3.58
C VAL A 191 -20.77 18.40 -4.18
N SER A 192 -21.03 18.64 -5.47
CA SER A 192 -20.51 19.79 -6.21
C SER A 192 -21.56 20.89 -6.37
N ASN A 193 -21.20 22.13 -6.04
CA ASN A 193 -22.07 23.29 -6.28
C ASN A 193 -22.22 23.62 -7.77
N VAL A 194 -21.28 23.17 -8.61
CA VAL A 194 -21.23 23.41 -10.06
C VAL A 194 -21.76 22.24 -10.89
N LEU A 195 -22.30 21.20 -10.24
CA LEU A 195 -22.84 20.00 -10.87
C LEU A 195 -21.88 19.35 -11.86
N PHE A 196 -20.76 18.80 -11.37
CA PHE A 196 -19.85 17.98 -12.17
C PHE A 196 -20.51 16.64 -12.57
N LEU A 197 -21.37 16.69 -13.60
CA LEU A 197 -22.17 15.55 -14.06
C LEU A 197 -21.35 14.42 -14.71
N ASN A 198 -20.10 14.69 -15.09
CA ASN A 198 -19.28 13.77 -15.85
C ASN A 198 -17.95 13.38 -15.17
N CYS A 199 -17.80 13.67 -13.88
CA CYS A 199 -16.59 13.32 -13.13
C CYS A 199 -16.67 11.89 -12.62
N ASP A 200 -15.91 10.97 -13.20
CA ASP A 200 -15.90 9.54 -12.83
C ASP A 200 -14.66 9.16 -11.99
N GLY A 201 -14.10 10.16 -11.32
CA GLY A 201 -12.93 10.00 -10.47
C GLY A 201 -12.05 11.24 -10.45
N ALA A 202 -11.48 11.50 -9.28
CA ALA A 202 -10.46 12.50 -9.07
C ALA A 202 -9.09 11.80 -8.97
N ILE A 203 -8.14 12.20 -9.80
CA ILE A 203 -6.77 11.71 -9.79
C ILE A 203 -5.81 12.76 -9.23
N ASP A 204 -4.95 12.33 -8.32
CA ASP A 204 -3.87 13.14 -7.77
C ASP A 204 -2.60 12.32 -7.53
N GLY A 205 -1.47 13.02 -7.54
CA GLY A 205 -0.14 12.50 -7.27
C GLY A 205 0.32 12.82 -5.85
N VAL A 206 0.64 11.78 -5.08
CA VAL A 206 1.29 11.91 -3.77
C VAL A 206 2.69 11.33 -3.81
N VAL A 207 3.66 12.08 -3.27
CA VAL A 207 5.02 11.57 -3.10
C VAL A 207 5.11 10.79 -1.78
N ILE A 208 5.29 9.48 -1.88
CA ILE A 208 5.55 8.60 -0.74
C ILE A 208 7.02 8.70 -0.38
N TRP A 209 7.32 9.32 0.78
CA TRP A 209 8.69 9.57 1.19
C TRP A 209 9.40 8.30 1.61
N THR A 210 10.66 8.21 1.21
CA THR A 210 11.55 7.10 1.54
C THR A 210 12.90 7.63 2.00
N ASN A 211 13.70 6.74 2.58
CA ASN A 211 15.13 6.99 2.65
C ASN A 211 15.72 7.04 1.23
N LYS A 212 16.92 7.61 1.10
CA LYS A 212 17.65 7.53 -0.17
C LYS A 212 17.83 6.05 -0.53
N PRO A 213 17.40 5.62 -1.73
CA PRO A 213 17.63 4.25 -2.18
C PRO A 213 19.12 3.98 -2.33
N THR A 214 19.52 2.74 -2.06
CA THR A 214 20.85 2.25 -2.44
C THR A 214 20.86 1.83 -3.90
N GLU A 215 22.05 1.70 -4.48
CA GLU A 215 22.20 1.27 -5.88
C GLU A 215 21.47 -0.04 -6.18
N ASN A 216 21.51 -1.00 -5.24
CA ASN A 216 20.78 -2.25 -5.37
C ASN A 216 19.26 -2.04 -5.38
N ASP A 217 18.76 -1.10 -4.57
CA ASP A 217 17.33 -0.80 -4.53
C ASP A 217 16.86 -0.19 -5.84
N SER A 218 17.65 0.72 -6.41
CA SER A 218 17.44 1.31 -7.71
C SER A 218 17.48 0.27 -8.84
N PHE A 219 18.45 -0.64 -8.79
CA PHE A 219 18.53 -1.78 -9.72
C PHE A 219 17.28 -2.66 -9.66
N VAL A 220 16.84 -3.06 -8.46
CA VAL A 220 15.66 -3.92 -8.31
C VAL A 220 14.37 -3.19 -8.70
N ALA A 221 14.28 -1.89 -8.43
CA ALA A 221 13.15 -1.06 -8.84
C ALA A 221 13.14 -0.74 -10.35
N GLY A 222 14.26 -0.96 -11.06
CA GLY A 222 14.40 -0.55 -12.46
C GLY A 222 14.39 0.97 -12.66
N LEU A 223 14.69 1.73 -11.61
CA LEU A 223 14.69 3.20 -11.61
C LEU A 223 16.10 3.70 -11.26
N GLN A 224 16.60 4.71 -11.97
CA GLN A 224 17.87 5.34 -11.61
C GLN A 224 17.73 6.19 -10.34
N ASP A 225 18.77 6.26 -9.50
CA ASP A 225 18.83 7.00 -8.22
C ASP A 225 18.30 8.43 -8.31
N GLY A 226 18.65 9.16 -9.39
CA GLY A 226 18.23 10.55 -9.59
C GLY A 226 16.72 10.73 -9.70
N LYS A 227 15.99 9.70 -10.13
CA LYS A 227 14.53 9.75 -10.29
C LYS A 227 13.77 9.67 -8.98
N PHE A 228 14.42 9.20 -7.91
CA PHE A 228 13.80 9.16 -6.59
C PHE A 228 13.84 10.51 -5.88
N HIS A 229 14.73 11.43 -6.27
CA HIS A 229 14.88 12.70 -5.57
C HIS A 229 13.93 13.77 -6.12
N CYS A 230 12.92 14.16 -5.33
CA CYS A 230 12.06 15.28 -5.66
C CYS A 230 12.67 16.58 -5.17
N GLY A 231 13.25 17.37 -6.09
CA GLY A 231 13.86 18.68 -5.76
C GLY A 231 12.87 19.65 -5.10
N ARG A 232 11.62 19.70 -5.58
CA ARG A 232 10.55 20.56 -5.02
C ARG A 232 10.27 20.26 -3.55
N LYS A 233 10.27 18.98 -3.17
CA LYS A 233 9.98 18.54 -1.78
C LYS A 233 11.24 18.36 -0.94
N LYS A 234 12.44 18.37 -1.56
CA LYS A 234 13.74 18.08 -0.92
C LYS A 234 13.74 16.72 -0.21
N LYS A 235 13.13 15.71 -0.84
CA LYS A 235 12.96 14.35 -0.29
C LYS A 235 13.16 13.30 -1.38
N TYR A 236 13.63 12.13 -0.96
CA TYR A 236 13.57 10.92 -1.79
C TYR A 236 12.20 10.27 -1.64
N GLY A 237 11.71 9.63 -2.70
CA GLY A 237 10.45 8.92 -2.64
C GLY A 237 10.00 8.30 -3.97
N LEU A 238 8.77 7.84 -3.95
CA LEU A 238 8.02 7.33 -5.10
C LEU A 238 6.83 8.22 -5.39
N ASN A 239 6.53 8.47 -6.67
CA ASN A 239 5.30 9.11 -7.08
C ASN A 239 4.19 8.03 -7.11
N CYS A 240 3.18 8.22 -6.26
CA CYS A 240 1.98 7.41 -6.21
C CYS A 240 0.83 8.20 -6.83
N GLN A 241 0.29 7.71 -7.93
CA GLN A 241 -0.94 8.23 -8.51
C GLN A 241 -2.12 7.48 -7.91
N VAL A 242 -3.15 8.20 -7.48
CA VAL A 242 -4.33 7.62 -6.84
C VAL A 242 -5.58 8.20 -7.48
N VAL A 243 -6.51 7.32 -7.86
CA VAL A 243 -7.86 7.71 -8.29
C VAL A 243 -8.82 7.47 -7.14
N SER A 244 -9.67 8.46 -6.86
CA SER A 244 -10.66 8.39 -5.80
C SER A 244 -12.05 8.81 -6.27
N ASP A 245 -13.08 8.34 -5.56
CA ASP A 245 -14.45 8.82 -5.72
C ASP A 245 -14.72 10.09 -4.89
N ALA A 246 -15.94 10.61 -5.00
CA ALA A 246 -16.38 11.81 -4.27
C ALA A 246 -16.32 11.69 -2.72
N ARG A 247 -16.17 10.47 -2.18
CA ARG A 247 -16.06 10.20 -0.75
C ARG A 247 -14.62 9.88 -0.33
N GLY A 248 -13.66 10.00 -1.23
CA GLY A 248 -12.25 9.68 -1.00
C GLY A 248 -11.97 8.17 -0.94
N ARG A 249 -12.88 7.31 -1.42
CA ARG A 249 -12.58 5.87 -1.56
C ARG A 249 -11.63 5.69 -2.74
N ILE A 250 -10.54 4.97 -2.51
CA ILE A 250 -9.54 4.70 -3.54
C ILE A 250 -10.11 3.68 -4.53
N LEU A 251 -10.18 4.09 -5.80
CA LEU A 251 -10.62 3.28 -6.91
C LEU A 251 -9.45 2.59 -7.60
N ASP A 252 -8.30 3.26 -7.69
CA ASP A 252 -7.11 2.74 -8.35
C ASP A 252 -5.86 3.43 -7.78
N ASN A 253 -4.71 2.76 -7.83
CA ASN A 253 -3.43 3.37 -7.49
C ASN A 253 -2.28 2.81 -8.32
N SER A 254 -1.24 3.62 -8.50
CA SER A 254 -0.03 3.23 -9.23
C SER A 254 1.23 3.83 -8.60
N ILE A 255 2.21 2.98 -8.27
CA ILE A 255 3.49 3.36 -7.65
C ILE A 255 4.65 2.80 -8.48
N ILE A 256 4.76 3.24 -9.73
CA ILE A 256 5.76 2.76 -10.69
C ILE A 256 6.85 3.79 -11.02
N SER A 257 6.67 5.03 -10.55
CA SER A 257 7.53 6.15 -10.88
C SER A 257 8.26 6.68 -9.65
N GLY A 258 9.49 7.17 -9.84
CA GLY A 258 10.22 7.90 -8.80
C GLY A 258 9.60 9.27 -8.53
N ALA A 259 9.88 9.85 -7.36
CA ALA A 259 9.29 11.13 -6.95
C ALA A 259 9.69 12.35 -7.79
N ALA A 260 10.72 12.24 -8.64
CA ALA A 260 11.09 13.28 -9.59
C ALA A 260 10.17 13.32 -10.81
N THR A 261 9.46 12.23 -11.11
CA THR A 261 8.56 12.13 -12.27
C THR A 261 7.34 13.03 -12.05
N SER A 262 6.96 13.78 -13.09
CA SER A 262 5.73 14.59 -13.09
C SER A 262 4.49 13.70 -13.01
N ASP A 263 3.39 14.25 -12.48
CA ASP A 263 2.17 13.47 -12.27
C ASP A 263 1.58 12.95 -13.60
N VAL A 264 1.67 13.76 -14.67
CA VAL A 264 1.23 13.36 -16.02
C VAL A 264 1.99 12.12 -16.51
N LEU A 265 3.32 12.14 -16.46
CA LEU A 265 4.13 11.00 -16.91
C LEU A 265 3.96 9.78 -16.00
N ALA A 266 3.80 10.00 -14.69
CA ALA A 266 3.55 8.92 -13.75
C ALA A 266 2.19 8.26 -14.01
N PHE A 267 1.18 9.03 -14.41
CA PHE A 267 -0.13 8.53 -14.79
C PHE A 267 -0.11 7.81 -16.14
N GLU A 268 0.50 8.39 -17.17
CA GLU A 268 0.62 7.76 -18.50
C GLU A 268 1.31 6.39 -18.45
N ALA A 269 2.26 6.22 -17.53
CA ALA A 269 2.91 4.93 -17.32
C ALA A 269 2.02 3.89 -16.58
N SER A 270 0.91 4.31 -15.96
CA SER A 270 0.07 3.47 -15.12
C SER A 270 -0.74 2.44 -15.93
N ASN A 271 -1.11 1.33 -15.28
CA ASN A 271 -2.00 0.34 -15.88
C ASN A 271 -3.37 0.94 -16.24
N LEU A 272 -3.89 1.79 -15.36
CA LEU A 272 -5.17 2.45 -15.57
C LEU A 272 -5.17 3.28 -16.85
N PHE A 273 -4.10 4.02 -17.15
CA PHE A 273 -4.00 4.78 -18.39
C PHE A 273 -4.19 3.89 -19.62
N GLY A 274 -3.45 2.80 -19.74
CA GLY A 274 -3.60 1.86 -20.86
C GLY A 274 -5.02 1.26 -20.96
N ARG A 275 -5.66 0.95 -19.82
CA ARG A 275 -7.05 0.49 -19.82
C ARG A 275 -8.03 1.57 -20.29
N LEU A 276 -7.81 2.83 -19.91
CA LEU A 276 -8.62 3.96 -20.39
C LEU A 276 -8.44 4.14 -21.89
N GLU A 277 -7.23 3.95 -22.43
CA GLU A 277 -6.98 3.93 -23.86
C GLU A 277 -7.72 2.79 -24.57
N ASP A 278 -7.80 1.62 -23.93
CA ASP A 278 -8.60 0.48 -24.39
C ASP A 278 -10.13 0.72 -24.29
N GLY A 279 -10.58 1.87 -23.78
CA GLY A 279 -11.97 2.28 -23.78
C GLY A 279 -12.80 1.75 -22.62
N ILE A 280 -12.21 1.44 -21.46
CA ILE A 280 -12.97 0.98 -20.28
C ILE A 280 -13.91 2.03 -19.68
N LEU A 281 -13.67 3.31 -19.95
CA LEU A 281 -14.45 4.41 -19.42
C LEU A 281 -15.77 4.48 -20.19
N LYS A 282 -16.86 4.90 -19.54
CA LYS A 282 -18.14 5.11 -20.22
C LYS A 282 -18.14 6.42 -21.04
N PRO A 283 -18.61 6.40 -22.31
CA PRO A 283 -18.80 7.59 -23.11
C PRO A 283 -19.52 8.72 -22.39
N GLY A 284 -18.91 9.92 -22.46
CA GLY A 284 -19.34 11.14 -21.79
C GLY A 284 -18.66 11.41 -20.45
N LEU A 285 -18.07 10.40 -19.81
CA LEU A 285 -17.38 10.54 -18.52
C LEU A 285 -15.91 10.97 -18.67
N THR A 286 -15.31 11.43 -17.57
CA THR A 286 -13.97 12.00 -17.54
C THR A 286 -13.35 11.83 -16.14
N LEU A 287 -12.04 11.53 -16.10
CA LEU A 287 -11.22 11.66 -14.90
C LEU A 287 -10.62 13.06 -14.82
N PHE A 288 -10.66 13.65 -13.63
CA PHE A 288 -10.17 15.01 -13.37
C PHE A 288 -8.95 14.99 -12.44
N GLY A 289 -7.90 15.74 -12.77
CA GLY A 289 -6.75 15.96 -11.90
C GLY A 289 -6.08 17.31 -12.14
N ASP A 290 -5.19 17.70 -11.21
CA ASP A 290 -4.56 19.03 -11.17
C ASP A 290 -3.77 19.41 -12.43
N ASN A 291 -3.34 18.42 -13.23
CA ASN A 291 -2.51 18.63 -14.42
C ASN A 291 -3.19 18.27 -15.76
N GLY A 292 -4.51 17.99 -15.79
CA GLY A 292 -5.20 17.76 -17.06
C GLY A 292 -6.55 17.07 -16.97
N ARG A 293 -7.41 17.35 -17.96
CA ARG A 293 -8.67 16.64 -18.23
C ARG A 293 -8.39 15.56 -19.26
N ILE A 294 -8.79 14.31 -19.00
CA ILE A 294 -8.62 13.20 -19.96
C ILE A 294 -9.99 12.76 -20.47
N PRO A 295 -10.53 13.42 -21.53
CA PRO A 295 -11.76 12.99 -22.17
C PRO A 295 -11.50 11.81 -23.12
N GLN A 296 -12.50 10.94 -23.29
CA GLN A 296 -12.43 9.78 -24.20
C GLN A 296 -12.08 10.12 -25.65
N HIS A 297 -12.51 11.29 -26.13
CA HIS A 297 -12.32 11.70 -27.53
C HIS A 297 -10.89 12.17 -27.87
N LYS A 298 -9.93 12.10 -26.93
CA LYS A 298 -8.51 12.44 -27.18
C LYS A 298 -7.56 11.23 -27.25
N VAL A 299 -8.07 10.01 -27.31
CA VAL A 299 -7.23 8.79 -27.35
C VAL A 299 -6.75 8.44 -28.78
N HIS A 300 -7.23 9.12 -29.81
CA HIS A 300 -6.71 8.96 -31.18
C HIS A 300 -5.98 10.23 -31.63
N GLY A 301 -4.66 10.21 -31.48
CA GLY A 301 -3.76 11.20 -32.09
C GLY A 301 -3.27 12.28 -31.13
N ILE A 302 -1.96 12.34 -30.98
CA ILE A 302 -1.23 13.44 -30.37
C ILE A 302 -1.73 14.76 -30.96
N SER A 303 -2.36 15.59 -30.12
CA SER A 303 -2.35 17.03 -30.29
C SER A 303 -2.24 17.67 -28.91
N LEU A 304 -1.01 18.05 -28.59
CA LEU A 304 -0.71 19.17 -27.71
C LEU A 304 -1.35 20.41 -28.33
N SER A 305 -2.66 20.60 -28.14
CA SER A 305 -3.26 21.92 -28.26
C SER A 305 -2.72 22.72 -27.07
N LYS A 306 -1.72 23.58 -27.34
CA LYS A 306 -1.25 24.66 -26.46
C LYS A 306 -2.42 25.17 -25.63
N CYS A 307 -2.51 24.75 -24.37
CA CYS A 307 -3.38 25.40 -23.41
C CYS A 307 -2.67 26.69 -23.03
N GLU A 308 -3.18 27.82 -23.51
CA GLU A 308 -2.74 29.14 -23.09
C GLU A 308 -2.89 29.26 -21.57
N TRP A 309 -1.76 29.52 -20.93
CA TRP A 309 -1.61 29.67 -19.50
C TRP A 309 -2.17 31.01 -19.05
N HIS A 310 -3.44 31.06 -18.61
CA HIS A 310 -3.92 32.19 -17.82
C HIS A 310 -3.80 31.87 -16.33
N LYS A 311 -2.66 32.25 -15.73
CA LYS A 311 -2.57 32.42 -14.28
C LYS A 311 -3.50 33.56 -13.86
N ARG A 312 -4.72 33.26 -13.43
CA ARG A 312 -5.43 34.17 -12.52
C ARG A 312 -4.97 33.85 -11.12
N ARG A 313 -4.22 34.78 -10.52
CA ARG A 313 -4.06 34.86 -9.08
C ARG A 313 -5.46 35.12 -8.50
N ILE A 314 -5.91 34.25 -7.61
CA ILE A 314 -6.82 34.61 -6.52
C ILE A 314 -5.93 34.77 -5.30
#